data_AF-A0A5V7NUK9-F1
#
_entry.id   AF-A0A5V7NUK9-F1
#
_cell.length_a   1.000
_cell.length_b   1.000
_cell.length_c   1.000
_cell.angle_alpha   90.00
_cell.angle_beta   90.00
_cell.angle_gamma   90.00
#
_symmetry.space_group_name_H-M   'P 1'
#
loop_
_entity.id
_entity.type
_entity.pdbx_description
1 polymer ?
#
loop_
_entity_poly.entity_id
_entity_poly.type
_entity_poly.pdbx_seq_one_letter_code
_entity_poly.pdbx_strand_id
1 'polypeptide(L)'
;QHPCLYSLKEKTLEVGRKRLPDSTEIMMKAEGIPPASISLQITPNLTANPIVIWLPFPARGCLAFDKDEKPLPKNLTINDLLGARAYLFGKNGEPTRYQLELRLRSRSGMQAWYEWHYSAGECPVELTLYSLREHIDNLLSLEEGIDQTVDMRIKGGGSSFTWQIRRYKYSLDYDRGRQILLANSISNRTGQIPSPVIMLLSEPERKVVLLTSRMSEGVPVGEFELSSIIQKNGPWLVLPKPGEEASFRPCFIAGEPVIQSDATAIQSLQKATQLFNPRSDVNTIMLVLEQMASDPAHSGWQFLRNLYDQFGYLPLATFEVWRALVQHPQALAMSLFKFEMSIDYLSRIESEFPVFWEFLSITEVKRSATRFRAFLTHKGAPEEMQIRLLYRMYQQLGTTFPTYASEVQLWLSQGKLPPVFPELTMKGIILEWYQELLREHGESRWPEFGGPGLLRWYMSQQNPVIDISPDASYRYSVTLLPVFAAAVASGKTTFESVFENKPGAVFFLRQVRDFDSRWFNAIFQYCLLRNVTEK
;
A
#
# COMPACT_ATOMS: atom_id res chain seq x y z
N GLN A 1 -10.23 -37.69 -45.48
CA GLN A 1 -9.91 -37.33 -44.08
C GLN A 1 -9.57 -38.61 -43.33
N HIS A 2 -8.35 -38.77 -42.83
CA HIS A 2 -8.03 -39.89 -41.95
C HIS A 2 -8.62 -39.62 -40.56
N PRO A 3 -9.33 -40.58 -39.93
CA PRO A 3 -9.87 -40.36 -38.60
C PRO A 3 -8.73 -40.30 -37.58
N CYS A 4 -8.43 -39.11 -37.07
CA CYS A 4 -7.51 -38.96 -35.93
C CYS A 4 -8.13 -39.62 -34.69
N LEU A 5 -7.36 -40.45 -34.00
CA LEU A 5 -7.76 -41.00 -32.71
C LEU A 5 -7.50 -39.95 -31.63
N TYR A 6 -8.41 -39.77 -30.69
CA TYR A 6 -8.19 -38.86 -29.56
C TYR A 6 -8.69 -39.46 -28.24
N SER A 7 -8.02 -39.13 -27.14
CA SER A 7 -8.34 -39.58 -25.78
C SER A 7 -8.11 -38.48 -24.76
N LEU A 8 -9.02 -38.33 -23.81
CA LEU A 8 -8.82 -37.51 -22.60
C LEU A 8 -8.09 -38.35 -21.55
N LYS A 9 -7.14 -37.77 -20.82
CA LYS A 9 -6.40 -38.51 -19.79
C LYS A 9 -7.10 -38.51 -18.43
N GLU A 10 -8.02 -37.58 -18.20
CA GLU A 10 -8.73 -37.41 -16.94
C GLU A 10 -9.83 -38.49 -16.79
N LYS A 11 -9.62 -39.44 -15.85
CA LYS A 11 -10.50 -40.59 -15.66
C LYS A 11 -11.81 -40.30 -14.90
N THR A 12 -11.93 -39.11 -14.31
CA THR A 12 -12.99 -38.74 -13.35
C THR A 12 -14.10 -37.86 -13.94
N LEU A 13 -14.11 -37.64 -15.25
CA LEU A 13 -15.09 -36.79 -15.93
C LEU A 13 -16.16 -37.62 -16.66
N GLU A 14 -17.42 -37.20 -16.58
CA GLU A 14 -18.46 -37.69 -17.47
C GLU A 14 -18.30 -37.04 -18.85
N VAL A 15 -18.16 -37.83 -19.91
CA VAL A 15 -17.87 -37.32 -21.27
C VAL A 15 -18.95 -37.77 -22.25
N GLY A 16 -19.66 -36.80 -22.84
CA GLY A 16 -20.56 -36.96 -23.98
C GLY A 16 -19.89 -36.58 -25.29
N ARG A 17 -20.31 -37.18 -26.41
CA ARG A 17 -19.71 -36.92 -27.74
C ARG A 17 -20.79 -36.75 -28.79
N LYS A 18 -20.65 -35.74 -29.65
CA LYS A 18 -21.52 -35.51 -30.79
C LYS A 18 -20.67 -35.24 -32.04
N ARG A 19 -20.82 -36.09 -33.07
CA ARG A 19 -20.15 -35.90 -34.36
C ARG A 19 -20.99 -35.00 -35.25
N LEU A 20 -20.37 -33.95 -35.77
CA LEU A 20 -20.91 -33.04 -36.78
C LEU A 20 -20.21 -33.31 -38.12
N PRO A 21 -20.74 -32.83 -39.27
CA PRO A 21 -20.16 -33.08 -40.59
C PRO A 21 -18.68 -32.67 -40.71
N ASP A 22 -18.28 -31.57 -40.07
CA ASP A 22 -16.93 -30.99 -40.16
C ASP A 22 -16.18 -30.92 -38.82
N SER A 23 -16.81 -31.34 -37.71
CA SER A 23 -16.22 -31.23 -36.36
C SER A 23 -16.73 -32.30 -35.40
N THR A 24 -16.06 -32.46 -34.26
CA THR A 24 -16.54 -33.31 -33.16
C THR A 24 -16.68 -32.47 -31.90
N GLU A 25 -17.89 -32.39 -31.36
CA GLU A 25 -18.16 -31.76 -30.08
C GLU A 25 -17.93 -32.78 -28.95
N ILE A 26 -17.11 -32.40 -27.98
CA ILE A 26 -16.85 -33.18 -26.77
C ILE A 26 -17.50 -32.40 -25.61
N MET A 27 -18.56 -32.97 -25.04
CA MET A 27 -19.25 -32.41 -23.88
C MET A 27 -18.69 -33.05 -22.62
N MET A 28 -18.37 -32.25 -21.60
CA MET A 28 -17.76 -32.73 -20.37
C MET A 28 -18.55 -32.25 -19.17
N LYS A 29 -18.69 -33.10 -18.16
CA LYS A 29 -19.31 -32.79 -16.89
C LYS A 29 -18.44 -33.34 -15.76
N ALA A 30 -18.09 -32.47 -14.82
CA ALA A 30 -17.36 -32.81 -13.61
C ALA A 30 -18.34 -32.88 -12.43
N GLU A 31 -18.14 -33.84 -11.53
CA GLU A 31 -18.79 -33.81 -10.22
C GLU A 31 -17.98 -32.90 -9.28
N GLY A 32 -18.66 -31.91 -8.67
CA GLY A 32 -18.00 -30.93 -7.80
C GLY A 32 -17.33 -29.79 -8.55
N ILE A 33 -16.07 -29.48 -8.20
CA ILE A 33 -15.33 -28.35 -8.79
C ILE A 33 -14.51 -28.89 -9.98
N PRO A 34 -14.75 -28.38 -11.20
CA PRO A 34 -14.02 -28.84 -12.38
C PRO A 34 -12.52 -28.50 -12.31
N PRO A 35 -11.65 -29.27 -12.99
CA PRO A 35 -10.24 -28.97 -13.08
C PRO A 35 -9.99 -27.68 -13.89
N ALA A 36 -8.81 -27.06 -13.72
CA ALA A 36 -8.45 -25.85 -14.45
C ALA A 36 -8.24 -26.12 -15.95
N SER A 37 -7.64 -27.26 -16.28
CA SER A 37 -7.36 -27.68 -17.65
C SER A 37 -7.63 -29.18 -17.84
N ILE A 38 -7.71 -29.58 -19.10
CA ILE A 38 -7.85 -30.95 -19.56
C ILE A 38 -6.76 -31.23 -20.60
N SER A 39 -6.29 -32.47 -20.62
CA SER A 39 -5.29 -32.92 -21.56
C SER A 39 -5.93 -33.80 -22.64
N LEU A 40 -6.06 -33.23 -23.83
CA LEU A 40 -6.55 -33.93 -25.01
C LEU A 40 -5.36 -34.51 -25.79
N GLN A 41 -5.22 -35.83 -25.77
CA GLN A 41 -4.23 -36.53 -26.57
C GLN A 41 -4.80 -36.86 -27.95
N ILE A 42 -4.18 -36.39 -29.02
CA ILE A 42 -4.56 -36.61 -30.41
C ILE A 42 -3.47 -37.44 -31.10
N THR A 43 -3.85 -38.56 -31.70
CA THR A 43 -2.97 -39.47 -32.44
C THR A 43 -3.35 -39.41 -33.92
N PRO A 44 -2.56 -38.72 -34.77
CA PRO A 44 -2.91 -38.50 -36.18
C PRO A 44 -2.95 -39.79 -37.01
N ASN A 45 -2.04 -40.73 -36.72
CA ASN A 45 -2.00 -42.07 -37.28
C ASN A 45 -1.30 -43.03 -36.29
N LEU A 46 -1.51 -44.33 -36.43
CA LEU A 46 -1.00 -45.36 -35.48
C LEU A 46 0.54 -45.46 -35.42
N THR A 47 1.25 -44.81 -36.34
CA THR A 47 2.71 -44.79 -36.43
C THR A 47 3.34 -43.49 -35.91
N ALA A 48 2.53 -42.46 -35.63
CA ALA A 48 3.00 -41.15 -35.18
C ALA A 48 2.87 -41.01 -33.67
N ASN A 49 3.78 -40.25 -33.08
CA ASN A 49 3.72 -39.91 -31.67
C ASN A 49 2.44 -39.11 -31.37
N PRO A 50 1.73 -39.41 -30.27
CA PRO A 50 0.57 -38.64 -29.86
C PRO A 50 0.92 -37.20 -29.50
N ILE A 51 0.09 -36.25 -29.94
CA ILE A 51 0.17 -34.83 -29.60
C ILE A 51 -0.73 -34.61 -28.39
N VAL A 52 -0.20 -34.03 -27.31
CA VAL A 52 -1.01 -33.66 -26.14
C VAL A 52 -1.31 -32.16 -26.21
N ILE A 53 -2.59 -31.82 -26.23
CA ILE A 53 -3.09 -30.45 -26.22
C ILE A 53 -3.69 -30.18 -24.84
N TRP A 54 -3.24 -29.11 -24.20
CA TRP A 54 -3.82 -28.62 -22.96
C TRP A 54 -4.90 -27.60 -23.28
N LEU A 55 -6.13 -27.89 -22.88
CA LEU A 55 -7.29 -27.02 -23.10
C LEU A 55 -7.87 -26.62 -21.75
N PRO A 56 -8.42 -25.42 -21.60
CA PRO A 56 -9.15 -25.07 -20.39
C PRO A 56 -10.43 -25.91 -20.27
N PHE A 57 -10.84 -26.26 -19.05
CA PHE A 57 -12.09 -26.98 -18.85
C PHE A 57 -13.28 -26.10 -19.30
N PRO A 58 -14.27 -26.64 -20.04
CA PRO A 58 -15.41 -25.85 -20.53
C PRO A 58 -16.42 -25.55 -19.40
N ALA A 59 -16.04 -24.68 -18.47
CA ALA A 59 -16.88 -24.22 -17.38
C ALA A 59 -17.71 -22.98 -17.76
N ARG A 60 -18.66 -22.63 -16.89
CA ARG A 60 -19.41 -21.36 -16.95
C ARG A 60 -19.09 -20.55 -15.70
N GLY A 61 -18.97 -19.23 -15.85
CA GLY A 61 -18.71 -18.33 -14.72
C GLY A 61 -17.23 -18.16 -14.43
N CYS A 62 -16.87 -18.14 -13.15
CA CYS A 62 -15.51 -17.95 -12.67
C CYS A 62 -15.04 -19.19 -11.91
N LEU A 63 -13.83 -19.67 -12.21
CA LEU A 63 -13.12 -20.65 -11.39
C LEU A 63 -11.86 -20.00 -10.82
N ALA A 64 -11.52 -20.27 -9.57
CA ALA A 64 -10.31 -19.74 -8.95
C ALA A 64 -9.54 -20.85 -8.23
N PHE A 65 -8.24 -20.90 -8.46
CA PHE A 65 -7.33 -21.94 -7.95
C PHE A 65 -6.12 -21.32 -7.26
N ASP A 66 -5.56 -22.05 -6.30
CA ASP A 66 -4.28 -21.75 -5.67
C ASP A 66 -3.11 -22.26 -6.54
N LYS A 67 -1.87 -22.05 -6.05
CA LYS A 67 -0.63 -22.48 -6.73
C LYS A 67 -0.54 -23.98 -6.98
N ASP A 68 -1.27 -24.79 -6.22
CA ASP A 68 -1.28 -26.26 -6.29
C ASP A 68 -2.50 -26.78 -7.08
N GLU A 69 -3.14 -25.90 -7.87
CA GLU A 69 -4.36 -26.17 -8.66
C GLU A 69 -5.57 -26.60 -7.83
N LYS A 70 -5.57 -26.32 -6.51
CA LYS A 70 -6.71 -26.62 -5.64
C LYS A 70 -7.67 -25.42 -5.60
N PRO A 71 -8.97 -25.65 -5.36
CA PRO A 71 -9.95 -24.58 -5.28
C PRO A 71 -9.58 -23.55 -4.20
N LEU A 72 -9.63 -22.27 -4.59
CA LEU A 72 -9.25 -21.16 -3.73
C LEU A 72 -10.20 -21.04 -2.52
N PRO A 73 -9.71 -21.10 -1.26
CA PRO A 73 -10.56 -21.03 -0.08
C PRO A 73 -11.23 -19.66 0.05
N LYS A 74 -12.38 -19.60 0.73
CA LYS A 74 -13.15 -18.35 0.91
C LYS A 74 -12.44 -17.30 1.75
N ASN A 75 -11.59 -17.72 2.69
CA ASN A 75 -10.75 -16.85 3.49
C ASN A 75 -9.31 -17.05 3.03
N LEU A 76 -8.66 -15.96 2.65
CA LEU A 76 -7.32 -15.90 2.07
C LEU A 76 -6.47 -14.92 2.85
N THR A 77 -5.17 -15.15 2.83
CA THR A 77 -4.17 -14.14 3.15
C THR A 77 -3.59 -13.54 1.88
N ILE A 78 -2.93 -12.39 1.99
CA ILE A 78 -2.23 -11.76 0.86
C ILE A 78 -1.20 -12.71 0.24
N ASN A 79 -0.52 -13.51 1.07
CA ASN A 79 0.45 -14.50 0.60
C ASN A 79 -0.20 -15.65 -0.19
N ASP A 80 -1.45 -16.01 0.12
CA ASP A 80 -2.18 -17.04 -0.62
C ASP A 80 -2.53 -16.61 -2.06
N LEU A 81 -2.41 -15.31 -2.39
CA LEU A 81 -2.58 -14.83 -3.75
C LEU A 81 -1.40 -15.17 -4.66
N LEU A 82 -0.23 -15.48 -4.08
CA LEU A 82 0.96 -15.84 -4.84
C LEU A 82 0.73 -17.18 -5.57
N GLY A 83 0.74 -17.12 -6.90
CA GLY A 83 0.44 -18.28 -7.75
C GLY A 83 -1.06 -18.58 -7.91
N ALA A 84 -1.94 -17.83 -7.25
CA ALA A 84 -3.38 -17.99 -7.39
C ALA A 84 -3.89 -17.36 -8.70
N ARG A 85 -4.81 -18.06 -9.36
CA ARG A 85 -5.33 -17.73 -10.70
C ARG A 85 -6.85 -17.81 -10.71
N ALA A 86 -7.49 -16.87 -11.40
CA ALA A 86 -8.92 -16.91 -11.69
C ALA A 86 -9.16 -16.99 -13.20
N TYR A 87 -10.01 -17.91 -13.63
CA TYR A 87 -10.39 -18.13 -15.01
C TYR A 87 -11.84 -17.69 -15.22
N LEU A 88 -12.04 -16.74 -16.13
CA LEU A 88 -13.34 -16.21 -16.51
C LEU A 88 -13.79 -16.81 -17.84
N PHE A 89 -14.95 -17.47 -17.85
CA PHE A 89 -15.43 -18.20 -19.02
C PHE A 89 -16.58 -17.48 -19.73
N GLY A 90 -16.56 -17.46 -21.06
CA GLY A 90 -17.71 -17.04 -21.86
C GLY A 90 -18.87 -18.03 -21.75
N LYS A 91 -20.09 -17.58 -22.02
CA LYS A 91 -21.27 -18.44 -22.04
C LYS A 91 -21.43 -19.02 -23.44
N ASN A 92 -21.06 -20.29 -23.62
CA ASN A 92 -21.23 -21.03 -24.89
C ASN A 92 -20.61 -20.30 -26.11
N GLY A 93 -19.45 -19.65 -25.94
CA GLY A 93 -18.79 -18.88 -27.01
C GLY A 93 -19.26 -17.42 -27.14
N GLU A 94 -20.35 -17.02 -26.46
CA GLU A 94 -20.77 -15.62 -26.46
C GLU A 94 -19.92 -14.76 -25.50
N PRO A 95 -19.50 -13.55 -25.93
CA PRO A 95 -18.76 -12.60 -25.10
C PRO A 95 -19.53 -12.28 -23.83
N THR A 96 -19.01 -12.71 -22.69
CA THR A 96 -19.58 -12.44 -21.37
C THR A 96 -18.74 -11.41 -20.65
N ARG A 97 -19.39 -10.33 -20.21
CA ARG A 97 -18.75 -9.27 -19.41
C ARG A 97 -18.66 -9.69 -17.96
N TYR A 98 -17.50 -9.47 -17.38
CA TYR A 98 -17.18 -9.67 -15.98
C TYR A 98 -16.73 -8.36 -15.35
N GLN A 99 -17.11 -8.17 -14.09
CA GLN A 99 -16.73 -7.06 -13.25
C GLN A 99 -16.00 -7.61 -12.03
N LEU A 100 -14.75 -7.20 -11.83
CA LEU A 100 -13.95 -7.50 -10.65
C LEU A 100 -13.95 -6.28 -9.75
N GLU A 101 -14.39 -6.46 -8.50
CA GLU A 101 -14.42 -5.42 -7.48
C GLU A 101 -13.55 -5.85 -6.29
N LEU A 102 -12.69 -4.95 -5.80
CA LEU A 102 -12.09 -5.05 -4.47
C LEU A 102 -12.72 -3.99 -3.59
N ARG A 103 -13.24 -4.37 -2.42
CA ARG A 103 -13.87 -3.43 -1.49
C ARG A 103 -13.31 -3.61 -0.09
N LEU A 104 -12.88 -2.52 0.54
CA LEU A 104 -12.58 -2.56 1.96
C LEU A 104 -13.88 -2.73 2.75
N ARG A 105 -13.92 -3.71 3.66
CA ARG A 105 -15.04 -3.86 4.59
C ARG A 105 -14.93 -2.83 5.71
N SER A 106 -15.36 -1.62 5.40
CA SER A 106 -15.33 -0.46 6.28
C SER A 106 -16.44 -0.51 7.35
N ARG A 107 -16.12 -0.09 8.58
CA ARG A 107 -17.14 0.24 9.61
C ARG A 107 -17.60 1.70 9.54
N SER A 108 -16.82 2.58 8.91
CA SER A 108 -17.00 4.04 8.91
C SER A 108 -17.85 4.59 7.74
N GLY A 109 -18.32 3.75 6.82
CA GLY A 109 -19.24 4.12 5.74
C GLY A 109 -18.57 4.66 4.47
N MET A 110 -17.29 5.05 4.52
CA MET A 110 -16.50 5.43 3.35
C MET A 110 -16.04 4.16 2.61
N GLN A 111 -16.72 3.80 1.51
CA GLN A 111 -16.38 2.62 0.74
C GLN A 111 -15.21 2.93 -0.22
N ALA A 112 -13.99 2.59 0.18
CA ALA A 112 -12.86 2.53 -0.74
C ALA A 112 -12.93 1.23 -1.54
N TRP A 113 -12.82 1.36 -2.87
CA TRP A 113 -12.92 0.23 -3.77
C TRP A 113 -12.13 0.44 -5.05
N TYR A 114 -11.77 -0.67 -5.68
CA TYR A 114 -11.22 -0.72 -7.03
C TYR A 114 -12.11 -1.57 -7.93
N GLU A 115 -12.10 -1.25 -9.22
CA GLU A 115 -12.94 -1.88 -10.24
C GLU A 115 -12.17 -2.20 -11.50
N TRP A 116 -12.40 -3.38 -12.05
CA TRP A 116 -11.92 -3.76 -13.37
C TRP A 116 -13.04 -4.45 -14.16
N HIS A 117 -13.00 -4.29 -15.48
CA HIS A 117 -13.93 -4.90 -16.40
C HIS A 117 -13.20 -5.80 -17.39
N TYR A 118 -13.69 -7.02 -17.55
CA TYR A 118 -13.13 -8.03 -18.45
C TYR A 118 -14.21 -8.58 -19.36
N SER A 119 -13.86 -9.01 -20.57
CA SER A 119 -14.78 -9.68 -21.50
C SER A 119 -14.19 -11.02 -21.91
N ALA A 120 -14.88 -12.12 -21.55
CA ALA A 120 -14.47 -13.47 -21.92
C ALA A 120 -15.31 -13.95 -23.11
N GLY A 121 -14.64 -14.29 -24.22
CA GLY A 121 -15.25 -14.80 -25.45
C GLY A 121 -15.14 -16.32 -25.53
N GLU A 122 -14.61 -16.82 -26.65
CA GLU A 122 -14.42 -18.26 -26.90
C GLU A 122 -13.34 -18.90 -26.00
N CYS A 123 -12.27 -18.15 -25.71
CA CYS A 123 -11.23 -18.55 -24.78
C CYS A 123 -11.44 -17.89 -23.41
N PRO A 124 -11.17 -18.60 -22.30
CA PRO A 124 -11.26 -17.99 -20.99
C PRO A 124 -10.19 -16.92 -20.78
N VAL A 125 -10.56 -15.88 -20.03
CA VAL A 125 -9.61 -14.86 -19.59
C VAL A 125 -8.97 -15.34 -18.29
N GLU A 126 -7.65 -15.50 -18.29
CA GLU A 126 -6.87 -15.82 -17.10
C GLU A 126 -6.44 -14.55 -16.38
N LEU A 127 -6.77 -14.45 -15.10
CA LEU A 127 -6.38 -13.38 -14.21
C LEU A 127 -5.40 -13.93 -13.16
N THR A 128 -4.21 -13.35 -13.10
CA THR A 128 -3.29 -13.60 -12.00
C THR A 128 -3.73 -12.79 -10.79
N LEU A 129 -4.18 -13.44 -9.71
CA LEU A 129 -4.71 -12.73 -8.54
C LEU A 129 -3.63 -11.97 -7.76
N TYR A 130 -2.37 -12.37 -7.91
CA TYR A 130 -1.23 -11.66 -7.31
C TYR A 130 -1.05 -10.23 -7.84
N SER A 131 -1.51 -9.91 -9.05
CA SER A 131 -1.44 -8.52 -9.57
C SER A 131 -2.29 -7.54 -8.76
N LEU A 132 -3.27 -8.06 -8.00
CA LEU A 132 -4.13 -7.26 -7.13
C LEU A 132 -3.49 -6.94 -5.78
N ARG A 133 -2.31 -7.49 -5.47
CA ARG A 133 -1.64 -7.37 -4.17
C ARG A 133 -1.51 -5.92 -3.72
N GLU A 134 -0.95 -5.05 -4.56
CA GLU A 134 -0.73 -3.64 -4.20
C GLU A 134 -2.05 -2.92 -3.91
N HIS A 135 -3.09 -3.19 -4.70
CA HIS A 135 -4.42 -2.63 -4.48
C HIS A 135 -5.04 -3.10 -3.16
N ILE A 136 -4.85 -4.37 -2.80
CA ILE A 136 -5.32 -4.94 -1.54
C ILE A 136 -4.54 -4.36 -0.35
N ASP A 137 -3.21 -4.26 -0.45
CA ASP A 137 -2.35 -3.64 0.56
C ASP A 137 -2.74 -2.16 0.78
N ASN A 138 -3.02 -1.43 -0.31
CA ASN A 138 -3.51 -0.06 -0.23
C ASN A 138 -4.86 0.01 0.49
N LEU A 139 -5.84 -0.83 0.14
CA LEU A 139 -7.15 -0.86 0.79
C LEU A 139 -7.06 -1.19 2.28
N LEU A 140 -6.25 -2.20 2.66
CA LEU A 140 -6.02 -2.60 4.05
C LEU A 140 -5.27 -1.54 4.88
N SER A 141 -4.75 -0.49 4.24
CA SER A 141 -4.04 0.60 4.91
C SER A 141 -4.92 1.83 5.16
N LEU A 142 -6.18 1.82 4.72
CA LEU A 142 -7.05 3.02 4.75
C LEU A 142 -7.77 3.28 6.06
N GLU A 143 -8.17 2.22 6.76
CA GLU A 143 -8.83 2.37 8.05
C GLU A 143 -7.86 2.11 9.21
N GLU A 144 -8.20 2.64 10.37
CA GLU A 144 -7.58 2.22 11.62
C GLU A 144 -8.38 1.03 12.14
N GLY A 145 -7.83 -0.19 12.01
CA GLY A 145 -8.59 -1.38 12.35
C GLY A 145 -7.75 -2.65 12.38
N ILE A 146 -7.99 -3.46 13.40
CA ILE A 146 -7.16 -4.61 13.79
C ILE A 146 -7.37 -5.84 12.90
N ASP A 147 -8.57 -5.96 12.30
CA ASP A 147 -9.01 -7.13 11.52
C ASP A 147 -9.68 -6.71 10.20
N GLN A 148 -9.02 -5.82 9.47
CA GLN A 148 -9.53 -5.41 8.17
C GLN A 148 -9.55 -6.59 7.21
N THR A 149 -10.62 -6.61 6.42
CA THR A 149 -10.83 -7.62 5.38
C THR A 149 -11.19 -6.88 4.11
N VAL A 150 -10.52 -7.25 3.02
CA VAL A 150 -10.90 -6.82 1.67
C VAL A 150 -11.77 -7.90 1.06
N ASP A 151 -12.96 -7.52 0.62
CA ASP A 151 -13.85 -8.39 -0.12
C ASP A 151 -13.48 -8.28 -1.61
N MET A 152 -12.97 -9.38 -2.18
CA MET A 152 -12.79 -9.53 -3.62
C MET A 152 -14.03 -10.18 -4.21
N ARG A 153 -14.66 -9.52 -5.18
CA ARG A 153 -15.87 -10.00 -5.84
C ARG A 153 -15.71 -10.02 -7.35
N ILE A 154 -16.06 -11.14 -7.98
CA ILE A 154 -16.14 -11.27 -9.43
C ILE A 154 -17.61 -11.54 -9.78
N LYS A 155 -18.22 -10.62 -10.53
CA LYS A 155 -19.60 -10.73 -11.03
C LYS A 155 -19.57 -10.91 -12.54
N GLY A 156 -20.33 -11.86 -13.07
CA GLY A 156 -20.49 -12.04 -14.51
C GLY A 156 -21.17 -13.37 -14.84
N GLY A 157 -21.76 -13.45 -16.04
CA GLY A 157 -22.45 -14.67 -16.49
C GLY A 157 -23.63 -15.10 -15.59
N GLY A 158 -24.24 -14.16 -14.86
CA GLY A 158 -25.33 -14.43 -13.91
C GLY A 158 -24.89 -14.99 -12.54
N SER A 159 -23.58 -15.04 -12.27
CA SER A 159 -23.02 -15.51 -10.99
C SER A 159 -22.18 -14.44 -10.31
N SER A 160 -22.10 -14.50 -8.98
CA SER A 160 -21.25 -13.63 -8.16
C SER A 160 -20.41 -14.47 -7.21
N PHE A 161 -19.10 -14.35 -7.32
CA PHE A 161 -18.13 -15.04 -6.49
C PHE A 161 -17.49 -14.04 -5.54
N THR A 162 -17.34 -14.42 -4.27
CA THR A 162 -16.74 -13.54 -3.26
C THR A 162 -15.73 -14.30 -2.41
N TRP A 163 -14.61 -13.65 -2.14
CA TRP A 163 -13.51 -14.09 -1.28
C TRP A 163 -13.13 -12.97 -0.30
N GLN A 164 -12.72 -13.37 0.90
CA GLN A 164 -12.27 -12.48 1.97
C GLN A 164 -10.75 -12.57 2.09
N ILE A 165 -10.07 -11.44 1.91
CA ILE A 165 -8.61 -11.36 1.96
C ILE A 165 -8.21 -10.59 3.21
N ARG A 166 -7.31 -11.18 4.01
CA ARG A 166 -6.82 -10.65 5.29
C ARG A 166 -5.30 -10.57 5.31
N ARG A 167 -4.74 -9.83 6.26
CA ARG A 167 -3.28 -9.70 6.42
C ARG A 167 -2.63 -10.87 7.17
N TYR A 168 -3.33 -11.48 8.13
CA TYR A 168 -2.78 -12.47 9.06
C TYR A 168 -3.48 -13.82 8.99
N LYS A 169 -2.70 -14.91 9.13
CA LYS A 169 -3.18 -16.30 9.11
C LYS A 169 -3.55 -16.82 10.50
N TYR A 170 -2.84 -16.37 11.54
CA TYR A 170 -3.04 -16.78 12.93
C TYR A 170 -3.42 -15.59 13.81
N SER A 171 -4.18 -15.86 14.86
CA SER A 171 -4.35 -14.98 16.02
C SER A 171 -3.54 -15.51 17.20
N LEU A 172 -2.89 -14.60 17.94
CA LEU A 172 -2.22 -14.91 19.19
C LEU A 172 -3.03 -14.37 20.37
N ASP A 173 -3.42 -15.26 21.27
CA ASP A 173 -4.13 -14.92 22.50
C ASP A 173 -3.18 -15.03 23.69
N TYR A 174 -3.05 -13.94 24.47
CA TYR A 174 -2.18 -13.91 25.63
C TYR A 174 -2.96 -14.18 26.93
N ASP A 175 -2.70 -15.33 27.56
CA ASP A 175 -3.19 -15.65 28.90
C ASP A 175 -2.27 -15.01 29.94
N ARG A 176 -2.73 -13.91 30.54
CA ARG A 176 -1.99 -13.18 31.59
C ARG A 176 -1.78 -13.99 32.86
N GLY A 177 -2.72 -14.86 33.22
CA GLY A 177 -2.65 -15.65 34.46
C GLY A 177 -1.59 -16.74 34.37
N ARG A 178 -1.45 -17.35 33.18
CA ARG A 178 -0.45 -18.39 32.93
C ARG A 178 0.84 -17.87 32.30
N GLN A 179 0.85 -16.63 31.83
CA GLN A 179 1.94 -16.04 31.04
C GLN A 179 2.28 -16.88 29.78
N ILE A 180 1.24 -17.36 29.09
CA ILE A 180 1.34 -18.21 27.90
C ILE A 180 0.65 -17.52 26.72
N LEU A 181 1.27 -17.59 25.54
CA LEU A 181 0.63 -17.25 24.26
C LEU A 181 0.10 -18.50 23.60
N LEU A 182 -1.13 -18.41 23.08
CA LEU A 182 -1.81 -19.46 22.35
C LEU A 182 -1.96 -19.05 20.88
N ALA A 183 -1.47 -19.87 19.96
CA ALA A 183 -1.64 -19.66 18.53
C ALA A 183 -2.89 -20.38 17.98
N ASN A 184 -3.85 -19.59 17.53
CA ASN A 184 -5.10 -20.07 16.94
C ASN A 184 -5.07 -19.84 15.42
N SER A 185 -5.23 -20.90 14.63
CA SER A 185 -5.33 -20.78 13.17
C SER A 185 -6.73 -20.36 12.76
N ILE A 186 -6.80 -19.37 11.86
CA ILE A 186 -8.08 -18.87 11.32
C ILE A 186 -8.64 -19.84 10.25
N SER A 187 -7.80 -20.71 9.70
CA SER A 187 -8.15 -21.69 8.67
C SER A 187 -8.13 -23.11 9.24
N ASN A 188 -9.19 -23.89 9.02
CA ASN A 188 -9.30 -25.30 9.48
C ASN A 188 -8.31 -26.27 8.80
N ARG A 189 -7.39 -25.80 7.94
CA ARG A 189 -6.31 -26.64 7.41
C ARG A 189 -5.19 -26.67 8.44
N THR A 190 -4.73 -27.86 8.78
CA THR A 190 -3.56 -28.12 9.63
C THR A 190 -2.34 -27.39 9.08
N GLY A 191 -2.11 -26.18 9.59
CA GLY A 191 -0.99 -25.33 9.20
C GLY A 191 0.20 -25.55 10.12
N GLN A 192 1.39 -25.25 9.60
CA GLN A 192 2.62 -25.16 10.38
C GLN A 192 2.45 -24.14 11.52
N ILE A 193 2.83 -24.51 12.75
CA ILE A 193 2.75 -23.62 13.91
C ILE A 193 3.68 -22.42 13.68
N PRO A 194 3.22 -21.19 13.98
CA PRO A 194 4.06 -20.01 13.80
C PRO A 194 5.29 -20.05 14.72
N SER A 195 6.36 -19.38 14.31
CA SER A 195 7.61 -19.26 15.07
C SER A 195 7.75 -17.83 15.64
N PRO A 196 7.04 -17.47 16.72
CA PRO A 196 7.08 -16.12 17.25
C PRO A 196 8.46 -15.75 17.83
N VAL A 197 8.83 -14.49 17.69
CA VAL A 197 9.95 -13.85 18.40
C VAL A 197 9.43 -12.74 19.28
N ILE A 198 10.14 -12.38 20.35
CA ILE A 198 9.79 -11.28 21.24
C ILE A 198 10.90 -10.23 21.28
N MET A 199 10.53 -8.96 21.16
CA MET A 199 11.43 -7.81 21.20
C MET A 199 11.06 -6.86 22.33
N LEU A 200 12.06 -6.19 22.91
CA LEU A 200 11.84 -5.10 23.86
C LEU A 200 11.56 -3.83 23.06
N LEU A 201 10.35 -3.29 23.16
CA LEU A 201 9.87 -2.21 22.30
C LEU A 201 10.64 -0.90 22.52
N SER A 202 11.16 -0.71 23.73
CA SER A 202 11.94 0.48 24.10
C SER A 202 13.43 0.40 23.73
N GLU A 203 13.93 -0.74 23.26
CA GLU A 203 15.35 -0.94 22.89
C GLU A 203 15.44 -1.73 21.57
N PRO A 204 15.12 -1.10 20.41
CA PRO A 204 15.10 -1.79 19.11
C PRO A 204 16.47 -2.31 18.67
N GLU A 205 17.56 -1.80 19.21
CA GLU A 205 18.91 -2.33 19.01
C GLU A 205 19.12 -3.73 19.62
N ARG A 206 18.30 -4.12 20.61
CA ARG A 206 18.46 -5.38 21.32
C ARG A 206 17.97 -6.54 20.46
N LYS A 207 18.79 -7.60 20.37
CA LYS A 207 18.43 -8.82 19.64
C LYS A 207 17.13 -9.43 20.18
N VAL A 208 16.27 -9.84 19.26
CA VAL A 208 15.03 -10.56 19.57
C VAL A 208 15.30 -11.92 20.21
N VAL A 209 14.36 -12.37 21.04
CA VAL A 209 14.39 -13.70 21.65
C VAL A 209 13.40 -14.60 20.92
N LEU A 210 13.84 -15.78 20.49
CA LEU A 210 12.95 -16.77 19.87
C LEU A 210 12.08 -17.44 20.94
N LEU A 211 10.78 -17.51 20.69
CA LEU A 211 9.84 -18.23 21.55
C LEU A 211 9.66 -19.65 21.02
N THR A 212 9.93 -20.64 21.87
CA THR A 212 9.78 -22.06 21.51
C THR A 212 8.41 -22.57 21.92
N SER A 213 7.74 -23.27 21.00
CA SER A 213 6.45 -23.90 21.31
C SER A 213 6.65 -25.06 22.29
N ARG A 214 5.72 -25.22 23.23
CA ARG A 214 5.65 -26.42 24.06
C ARG A 214 5.45 -27.65 23.18
N MET A 215 6.01 -28.77 23.63
CA MET A 215 5.85 -30.07 22.99
C MET A 215 4.90 -30.92 23.84
N SER A 216 3.94 -31.57 23.19
CA SER A 216 3.13 -32.64 23.77
C SER A 216 3.31 -33.88 22.92
N GLU A 217 3.75 -34.99 23.52
CA GLU A 217 4.08 -36.25 22.82
C GLU A 217 5.00 -36.06 21.59
N GLY A 218 5.92 -35.11 21.66
CA GLY A 218 6.86 -34.80 20.57
C GLY A 218 6.30 -33.93 19.44
N VAL A 219 5.04 -33.46 19.55
CA VAL A 219 4.40 -32.56 18.60
C VAL A 219 4.28 -31.16 19.22
N PRO A 220 4.68 -30.08 18.51
CA PRO A 220 4.47 -28.72 18.99
C PRO A 220 2.97 -28.43 19.12
N VAL A 221 2.54 -27.82 20.24
CA VAL A 221 1.12 -27.56 20.52
C VAL A 221 0.67 -26.13 20.20
N GLY A 222 1.58 -25.24 19.85
CA GLY A 222 1.27 -23.83 19.58
C GLY A 222 1.12 -22.96 20.84
N GLU A 223 1.57 -23.46 22.00
CA GLU A 223 1.66 -22.71 23.25
C GLU A 223 3.09 -22.20 23.47
N PHE A 224 3.26 -20.92 23.83
CA PHE A 224 4.58 -20.31 24.05
C PHE A 224 4.67 -19.67 25.44
N GLU A 225 5.69 -20.02 26.21
CA GLU A 225 5.88 -19.52 27.57
C GLU A 225 6.73 -18.24 27.61
N LEU A 226 6.27 -17.24 28.37
CA LEU A 226 6.87 -15.90 28.42
C LEU A 226 7.50 -15.52 29.77
N SER A 227 7.23 -16.31 30.80
CA SER A 227 7.48 -16.01 32.21
C SER A 227 8.90 -15.49 32.50
N SER A 228 9.93 -16.16 31.99
CA SER A 228 11.33 -15.77 32.22
C SER A 228 11.77 -14.48 31.54
N ILE A 229 11.06 -14.03 30.50
CA ILE A 229 11.45 -12.89 29.65
C ILE A 229 10.80 -11.61 30.15
N ILE A 230 9.49 -11.66 30.43
CA ILE A 230 8.69 -10.45 30.67
C ILE A 230 8.76 -9.89 32.09
N GLN A 231 9.35 -10.64 33.04
CA GLN A 231 9.45 -10.27 34.45
C GLN A 231 10.54 -9.22 34.75
N LYS A 232 11.45 -8.93 33.82
CA LYS A 232 12.61 -8.05 34.08
C LYS A 232 12.43 -6.61 33.63
N ASN A 233 11.64 -6.38 32.59
CA ASN A 233 11.44 -5.07 31.95
C ASN A 233 10.20 -5.10 31.06
N GLY A 234 9.91 -3.98 30.40
CA GLY A 234 8.83 -3.81 29.43
C GLY A 234 8.88 -2.40 28.81
N PRO A 235 8.01 -2.08 27.84
CA PRO A 235 7.04 -2.97 27.20
C PRO A 235 7.66 -3.88 26.12
N TRP A 236 7.04 -5.03 25.89
CA TRP A 236 7.44 -6.03 24.89
C TRP A 236 6.46 -6.13 23.73
N LEU A 237 6.96 -6.58 22.59
CA LEU A 237 6.17 -6.87 21.41
C LEU A 237 6.54 -8.25 20.86
N VAL A 238 5.55 -9.11 20.69
CA VAL A 238 5.69 -10.43 20.08
C VAL A 238 5.39 -10.30 18.61
N LEU A 239 6.29 -10.80 17.78
CA LEU A 239 6.34 -10.59 16.34
C LEU A 239 6.51 -11.90 15.60
N PRO A 240 5.99 -12.02 14.36
CA PRO A 240 6.35 -13.14 13.51
C PRO A 240 7.84 -13.09 13.17
N LYS A 241 8.46 -14.26 13.01
CA LYS A 241 9.86 -14.34 12.60
C LYS A 241 10.03 -13.81 11.17
N PRO A 242 11.11 -13.08 10.88
CA PRO A 242 11.39 -12.64 9.51
C PRO A 242 11.41 -13.82 8.53
N GLY A 243 10.73 -13.66 7.39
CA GLY A 243 10.71 -14.67 6.32
C GLY A 243 9.74 -15.84 6.51
N GLU A 244 8.94 -15.84 7.58
CA GLU A 244 7.93 -16.89 7.81
C GLU A 244 6.61 -16.57 7.09
N GLU A 245 6.08 -17.53 6.31
CA GLU A 245 4.77 -17.38 5.64
C GLU A 245 3.60 -17.31 6.63
N ALA A 246 3.78 -17.93 7.82
CA ALA A 246 2.84 -17.94 8.92
C ALA A 246 2.84 -16.60 9.67
N SER A 247 2.26 -15.57 9.05
CA SER A 247 2.11 -14.26 9.67
C SER A 247 0.98 -14.24 10.71
N PHE A 248 1.22 -13.54 11.81
CA PHE A 248 0.24 -13.23 12.84
C PHE A 248 0.35 -11.77 13.25
N ARG A 249 -0.71 -11.26 13.88
CA ARG A 249 -0.73 -9.87 14.36
C ARG A 249 0.24 -9.68 15.53
N PRO A 250 1.12 -8.67 15.49
CA PRO A 250 1.96 -8.29 16.64
C PRO A 250 1.16 -8.19 17.95
N CYS A 251 1.65 -8.85 19.00
CA CYS A 251 0.99 -8.90 20.31
C CYS A 251 1.77 -8.08 21.34
N PHE A 252 1.12 -7.06 21.92
CA PHE A 252 1.71 -6.19 22.93
C PHE A 252 1.63 -6.81 24.32
N ILE A 253 2.74 -6.77 25.05
CA ILE A 253 2.82 -7.22 26.45
C ILE A 253 3.44 -6.10 27.27
N ALA A 254 2.70 -5.59 28.27
CA ALA A 254 3.14 -4.45 29.06
C ALA A 254 4.44 -4.69 29.85
N GLY A 255 4.69 -5.92 30.30
CA GLY A 255 5.77 -6.24 31.24
C GLY A 255 5.47 -5.73 32.66
N GLU A 256 6.51 -5.59 33.48
CA GLU A 256 6.43 -4.96 34.81
C GLU A 256 6.16 -3.45 34.70
N PRO A 257 5.34 -2.87 35.60
CA PRO A 257 5.05 -1.44 35.60
C PRO A 257 6.32 -0.63 35.86
N VAL A 258 6.63 0.30 34.94
CA VAL A 258 7.71 1.28 35.13
C VAL A 258 7.28 2.25 36.24
N ILE A 259 8.13 2.40 37.25
CA ILE A 259 7.93 3.39 38.34
C ILE A 259 7.73 4.76 37.70
N GLN A 260 6.62 5.44 38.02
CA GLN A 260 6.26 6.73 37.46
C GLN A 260 7.43 7.73 37.65
N SER A 261 8.04 8.13 36.54
CA SER A 261 8.99 9.24 36.52
C SER A 261 8.30 10.49 35.99
N ASP A 262 8.64 11.66 36.53
CA ASP A 262 8.10 12.94 36.08
C ASP A 262 8.15 13.10 34.55
N ALA A 263 7.03 13.54 33.97
CA ALA A 263 6.86 13.74 32.54
C ALA A 263 7.85 14.76 31.93
N THR A 264 8.42 15.63 32.77
CA THR A 264 9.45 16.62 32.40
C THR A 264 10.82 15.98 32.08
N ALA A 265 11.02 14.70 32.40
CA ALA A 265 12.28 14.00 32.20
C ALA A 265 12.29 13.09 30.94
N ILE A 266 11.40 13.31 29.96
CA ILE A 266 11.33 12.51 28.73
C ILE A 266 12.14 13.21 27.61
N GLN A 267 13.38 12.74 27.42
CA GLN A 267 14.31 13.26 26.41
C GLN A 267 14.74 12.19 25.38
N SER A 268 14.17 10.99 25.45
CA SER A 268 14.57 9.88 24.58
C SER A 268 13.35 9.08 24.13
N LEU A 269 13.42 8.52 22.91
CA LEU A 269 12.34 7.67 22.40
C LEU A 269 12.21 6.39 23.23
N GLN A 270 13.31 5.85 23.75
CA GLN A 270 13.31 4.70 24.66
C GLN A 270 12.38 4.94 25.85
N LYS A 271 12.52 6.09 26.52
CA LYS A 271 11.70 6.45 27.69
C LYS A 271 10.28 6.84 27.28
N ALA A 272 10.12 7.55 26.17
CA ALA A 272 8.80 7.90 25.65
C ALA A 272 7.96 6.65 25.33
N THR A 273 8.56 5.62 24.74
CA THR A 273 7.93 4.34 24.43
C THR A 273 7.58 3.55 25.69
N GLN A 274 8.42 3.59 26.73
CA GLN A 274 8.11 2.95 28.02
C GLN A 274 6.90 3.57 28.72
N LEU A 275 6.76 4.90 28.64
CA LEU A 275 5.70 5.66 29.31
C LEU A 275 4.49 5.92 28.41
N PHE A 276 4.50 5.44 27.17
CA PHE A 276 3.43 5.68 26.22
C PHE A 276 2.12 5.04 26.70
N ASN A 277 1.08 5.85 26.82
CA ASN A 277 -0.26 5.40 27.15
C ASN A 277 -1.25 5.91 26.09
N PRO A 278 -1.88 5.03 25.29
CA PRO A 278 -2.81 5.46 24.24
C PRO A 278 -4.08 6.13 24.75
N ARG A 279 -4.38 6.03 26.06
CA ARG A 279 -5.52 6.70 26.70
C ARG A 279 -5.15 8.03 27.35
N SER A 280 -3.88 8.39 27.37
CA SER A 280 -3.40 9.66 27.90
C SER A 280 -3.62 10.76 26.87
N ASP A 281 -4.03 11.95 27.32
CA ASP A 281 -4.13 13.13 26.46
C ASP A 281 -2.75 13.56 25.94
N VAL A 282 -1.70 13.34 26.73
CA VAL A 282 -0.33 13.64 26.36
C VAL A 282 0.29 12.42 25.67
N ASN A 283 0.65 12.60 24.39
CA ASN A 283 1.46 11.65 23.64
C ASN A 283 2.94 11.89 23.97
N THR A 284 3.54 11.01 24.78
CA THR A 284 4.95 11.09 25.20
C THR A 284 5.92 11.03 24.03
N ILE A 285 5.57 10.35 22.94
CA ILE A 285 6.40 10.25 21.73
C ILE A 285 6.44 11.60 21.01
N MET A 286 5.31 12.30 20.94
CA MET A 286 5.23 13.62 20.29
C MET A 286 6.17 14.64 20.95
N LEU A 287 6.30 14.60 22.28
CA LEU A 287 7.21 15.48 23.03
C LEU A 287 8.69 15.31 22.62
N VAL A 288 9.09 14.07 22.29
CA VAL A 288 10.45 13.77 21.84
C VAL A 288 10.62 14.09 20.36
N LEU A 289 9.58 13.90 19.54
CA LEU A 289 9.63 14.27 18.12
C LEU A 289 9.83 15.78 17.90
N GLU A 290 9.26 16.62 18.76
CA GLU A 290 9.49 18.07 18.72
C GLU A 290 10.98 18.41 18.97
N GLN A 291 11.61 17.72 19.93
CA GLN A 291 13.05 17.84 20.19
C GLN A 291 13.87 17.34 18.99
N MET A 292 13.50 16.19 18.43
CA MET A 292 14.16 15.59 17.26
C MET A 292 14.07 16.47 16.00
N ALA A 293 12.94 17.14 15.78
CA ALA A 293 12.74 18.01 14.63
C ALA A 293 13.71 19.21 14.60
N SER A 294 14.12 19.67 15.78
CA SER A 294 15.07 20.77 15.94
C SER A 294 16.53 20.31 16.05
N ASP A 295 16.78 19.07 16.51
CA ASP A 295 18.12 18.50 16.68
C ASP A 295 18.37 17.26 15.78
N PRO A 296 19.11 17.43 14.66
CA PRO A 296 19.52 16.29 13.81
C PRO A 296 20.48 15.30 14.49
N ALA A 297 21.12 15.67 15.61
CA ALA A 297 22.02 14.83 16.39
C ALA A 297 21.29 13.99 17.45
N HIS A 298 19.99 14.21 17.66
CA HIS A 298 19.20 13.55 18.67
C HIS A 298 19.24 12.01 18.53
N SER A 299 19.43 11.29 19.64
CA SER A 299 19.58 9.83 19.67
C SER A 299 18.34 9.08 19.14
N GLY A 300 17.17 9.70 19.22
CA GLY A 300 15.92 9.19 18.64
C GLY A 300 15.99 8.89 17.14
N TRP A 301 16.86 9.56 16.38
CA TRP A 301 17.07 9.21 14.97
C TRP A 301 17.72 7.84 14.80
N GLN A 302 18.65 7.48 15.67
CA GLN A 302 19.25 6.14 15.68
C GLN A 302 18.23 5.08 16.10
N PHE A 303 17.35 5.40 17.06
CA PHE A 303 16.24 4.52 17.46
C PHE A 303 15.32 4.20 16.28
N LEU A 304 14.89 5.22 15.51
CA LEU A 304 14.08 5.01 14.30
C LEU A 304 14.82 4.20 13.23
N ARG A 305 16.12 4.44 13.04
CA ARG A 305 16.94 3.68 12.09
C ARG A 305 17.08 2.21 12.50
N ASN A 306 17.33 1.93 13.78
CA ASN A 306 17.36 0.57 14.31
C ASN A 306 16.01 -0.15 14.11
N LEU A 307 14.89 0.54 14.36
CA LEU A 307 13.55 -0.01 14.09
C LEU A 307 13.36 -0.32 12.61
N TYR A 308 13.74 0.61 11.73
CA TYR A 308 13.60 0.47 10.29
C TYR A 308 14.43 -0.71 9.75
N ASP A 309 15.70 -0.79 10.14
CA ASP A 309 16.64 -1.78 9.61
C ASP A 309 16.36 -3.20 10.14
N GLN A 310 16.00 -3.33 11.42
CA GLN A 310 15.78 -4.65 12.03
C GLN A 310 14.36 -5.18 11.89
N PHE A 311 13.36 -4.30 11.88
CA PHE A 311 11.95 -4.65 11.90
C PHE A 311 11.19 -4.16 10.66
N GLY A 312 11.90 -3.68 9.64
CA GLY A 312 11.34 -3.25 8.37
C GLY A 312 10.66 -4.34 7.55
N TYR A 313 10.65 -5.61 7.97
CA TYR A 313 9.82 -6.64 7.36
C TYR A 313 8.34 -6.59 7.82
N LEU A 314 8.04 -5.80 8.84
CA LEU A 314 6.69 -5.56 9.37
C LEU A 314 6.14 -4.23 8.83
N PRO A 315 4.81 -4.05 8.78
CA PRO A 315 4.24 -2.74 8.54
C PRO A 315 4.72 -1.71 9.57
N LEU A 316 5.18 -0.54 9.14
CA LEU A 316 5.62 0.58 9.98
C LEU A 316 4.52 1.01 10.96
N ALA A 317 3.25 0.94 10.55
CA ALA A 317 2.10 1.23 11.40
C ALA A 317 1.98 0.30 12.63
N THR A 318 2.75 -0.80 12.69
CA THR A 318 2.91 -1.63 13.89
C THR A 318 3.48 -0.83 15.06
N PHE A 319 4.36 0.13 14.79
CA PHE A 319 5.02 0.94 15.81
C PHE A 319 4.44 2.35 15.84
N GLU A 320 3.91 2.74 17.00
CA GLU A 320 3.27 4.06 17.19
C GLU A 320 4.21 5.23 16.89
N VAL A 321 5.53 5.05 17.05
CA VAL A 321 6.52 6.09 16.74
C VAL A 321 6.47 6.54 15.27
N TRP A 322 6.15 5.65 14.33
CA TRP A 322 6.01 6.01 12.92
C TRP A 322 4.70 6.76 12.65
N ARG A 323 3.61 6.37 13.32
CA ARG A 323 2.32 7.10 13.26
C ARG A 323 2.49 8.52 13.78
N ALA A 324 3.13 8.67 14.94
CA ALA A 324 3.43 9.96 15.54
C ALA A 324 4.37 10.81 14.65
N LEU A 325 5.38 10.19 14.02
CA LEU A 325 6.29 10.88 13.10
C LEU A 325 5.54 11.49 11.91
N VAL A 326 4.67 10.71 11.26
CA VAL A 326 3.88 11.18 10.11
C VAL A 326 2.92 12.32 10.47
N GLN A 327 2.43 12.34 11.71
CA GLN A 327 1.58 13.41 12.22
C GLN A 327 2.35 14.68 12.62
N HIS A 328 3.68 14.66 12.59
CA HIS A 328 4.53 15.79 12.97
C HIS A 328 5.30 16.34 11.76
N PRO A 329 4.79 17.38 11.06
CA PRO A 329 5.36 17.85 9.79
C PRO A 329 6.86 18.21 9.83
N GLN A 330 7.31 18.87 10.91
CA GLN A 330 8.73 19.24 11.03
C GLN A 330 9.64 18.01 11.24
N ALA A 331 9.23 17.06 12.09
CA ALA A 331 9.97 15.82 12.30
C ALA A 331 9.94 14.96 11.03
N LEU A 332 8.80 14.87 10.34
CA LEU A 332 8.69 14.20 9.05
C LEU A 332 9.64 14.83 8.00
N ALA A 333 9.70 16.16 7.91
CA ALA A 333 10.63 16.85 7.02
C ALA A 333 12.10 16.57 7.37
N MET A 334 12.46 16.57 8.65
CA MET A 334 13.81 16.19 9.10
C MET A 334 14.13 14.71 8.80
N SER A 335 13.14 13.83 8.92
CA SER A 335 13.31 12.40 8.64
C SER A 335 13.74 12.14 7.20
N LEU A 336 13.30 12.96 6.23
CA LEU A 336 13.75 12.88 4.84
C LEU A 336 15.27 12.93 4.74
N PHE A 337 15.90 13.83 5.49
CA PHE A 337 17.36 13.96 5.50
C PHE A 337 18.01 12.84 6.30
N LYS A 338 17.43 12.46 7.44
CA LYS A 338 17.95 11.39 8.29
C LYS A 338 17.83 10.01 7.66
N PHE A 339 16.96 9.80 6.67
CA PHE A 339 16.84 8.59 5.86
C PHE A 339 17.34 8.79 4.42
N GLU A 340 18.17 9.81 4.21
CA GLU A 340 18.92 10.05 2.98
C GLU A 340 18.04 10.21 1.72
N MET A 341 16.76 10.57 1.90
CA MET A 341 15.74 10.61 0.84
C MET A 341 15.77 9.36 -0.04
N SER A 342 16.05 8.19 0.58
CA SER A 342 16.08 6.93 -0.16
C SER A 342 14.71 6.60 -0.75
N ILE A 343 14.73 6.07 -1.98
CA ILE A 343 13.50 5.71 -2.72
C ILE A 343 12.67 4.73 -1.89
N ASP A 344 13.32 3.71 -1.30
CA ASP A 344 12.66 2.71 -0.45
C ASP A 344 11.93 3.34 0.74
N TYR A 345 12.56 4.29 1.44
CA TYR A 345 11.92 4.97 2.57
C TYR A 345 10.73 5.82 2.13
N LEU A 346 10.92 6.62 1.07
CA LEU A 346 9.91 7.53 0.54
C LEU A 346 8.66 6.79 0.05
N SER A 347 8.85 5.79 -0.81
CA SER A 347 7.77 4.96 -1.34
C SER A 347 7.07 4.20 -0.23
N ARG A 348 7.82 3.73 0.76
CA ARG A 348 7.25 2.99 1.87
C ARG A 348 6.37 3.84 2.78
N ILE A 349 6.83 5.02 3.19
CA ILE A 349 6.02 5.94 3.99
C ILE A 349 4.74 6.32 3.26
N GLU A 350 4.80 6.57 1.95
CA GLU A 350 3.59 6.83 1.16
C GLU A 350 2.67 5.60 1.12
N SER A 351 3.19 4.41 0.88
CA SER A 351 2.36 3.20 0.77
C SER A 351 1.65 2.83 2.07
N GLU A 352 2.28 3.06 3.23
CA GLU A 352 1.81 2.57 4.52
C GLU A 352 1.04 3.61 5.36
N PHE A 353 1.19 4.90 5.05
CA PHE A 353 0.53 5.98 5.78
C PHE A 353 -0.22 6.92 4.83
N PRO A 354 -1.23 7.66 5.32
CA PRO A 354 -1.95 8.64 4.53
C PRO A 354 -1.12 9.93 4.33
N VAL A 355 0.07 9.82 3.75
CA VAL A 355 0.96 10.94 3.40
C VAL A 355 0.72 11.34 1.95
N PHE A 356 0.40 12.61 1.72
CA PHE A 356 0.43 13.19 0.39
C PHE A 356 1.63 14.14 0.34
N TRP A 357 2.71 13.72 -0.31
CA TRP A 357 3.97 14.47 -0.26
C TRP A 357 3.80 15.90 -0.77
N GLU A 358 2.94 16.11 -1.77
CA GLU A 358 2.62 17.42 -2.31
C GLU A 358 1.86 18.36 -1.36
N PHE A 359 1.48 17.90 -0.16
CA PHE A 359 1.01 18.77 0.92
C PHE A 359 2.09 19.09 1.96
N LEU A 360 3.25 18.41 1.90
CA LEU A 360 4.37 18.70 2.79
C LEU A 360 4.89 20.12 2.53
N SER A 361 4.99 20.91 3.60
CA SER A 361 5.45 22.29 3.50
C SER A 361 6.86 22.36 2.92
N ILE A 362 6.98 23.01 1.76
CA ILE A 362 8.27 23.17 1.08
C ILE A 362 9.24 24.04 1.91
N THR A 363 8.70 24.96 2.72
CA THR A 363 9.49 25.76 3.65
C THR A 363 10.06 24.94 4.80
N GLU A 364 9.32 23.94 5.30
CA GLU A 364 9.82 23.03 6.33
C GLU A 364 10.91 22.09 5.80
N VAL A 365 10.80 21.64 4.54
CA VAL A 365 11.88 20.90 3.87
C VAL A 365 13.16 21.74 3.82
N LYS A 366 13.07 23.01 3.41
CA LYS A 366 14.22 23.93 3.36
C LYS A 366 14.81 24.23 4.74
N ARG A 367 13.97 24.44 5.76
CA ARG A 367 14.41 24.63 7.15
C ARG A 367 15.14 23.40 7.68
N SER A 368 14.60 22.22 7.41
CA SER A 368 15.22 20.94 7.79
C SER A 368 16.57 20.74 7.11
N ALA A 369 16.69 21.09 5.82
CA ALA A 369 17.96 21.07 5.10
C ALA A 369 19.01 21.98 5.74
N THR A 370 18.64 23.20 6.13
CA THR A 370 19.54 24.14 6.80
C THR A 370 20.03 23.59 8.14
N ARG A 371 19.13 23.04 8.95
CA ARG A 371 19.47 22.38 10.23
C ARG A 371 20.39 21.18 10.00
N PHE A 372 20.09 20.34 9.02
CA PHE A 372 20.90 19.18 8.67
C PHE A 372 22.30 19.58 8.16
N ARG A 373 22.39 20.64 7.36
CA ARG A 373 23.68 21.21 6.91
C ARG A 373 24.52 21.69 8.09
N ALA A 374 23.93 22.42 9.03
CA ALA A 374 24.61 22.87 10.25
C ALA A 374 25.12 21.68 11.08
N PHE A 375 24.34 20.60 11.18
CA PHE A 375 24.76 19.36 11.81
C PHE A 375 25.97 18.73 11.11
N LEU A 376 26.00 18.68 9.78
CA LEU A 376 27.14 18.16 9.02
C LEU A 376 28.40 19.01 9.23
N THR A 377 28.25 20.34 9.27
CA THR A 377 29.35 21.26 9.60
C THR A 377 29.92 20.97 10.99
N HIS A 378 29.06 20.80 11.99
CA HIS A 378 29.48 20.46 13.35
C HIS A 378 30.18 19.09 13.43
N LYS A 379 29.83 18.14 12.56
CA LYS A 379 30.51 16.84 12.43
C LYS A 379 31.81 16.90 11.61
N GLY A 380 32.22 18.07 11.12
CA GLY A 380 33.47 18.28 10.38
C GLY A 380 33.39 17.94 8.89
N ALA A 381 32.19 17.82 8.30
CA ALA A 381 32.06 17.55 6.88
C ALA A 381 32.45 18.77 6.03
N PRO A 382 33.31 18.63 5.00
CA PRO A 382 33.67 19.74 4.10
C PRO A 382 32.46 20.29 3.34
N GLU A 383 32.46 21.60 3.07
CA GLU A 383 31.32 22.28 2.43
C GLU A 383 30.93 21.67 1.07
N GLU A 384 31.91 21.31 0.25
CA GLU A 384 31.66 20.64 -1.04
C GLU A 384 30.92 19.31 -0.88
N MET A 385 31.26 18.53 0.16
CA MET A 385 30.61 17.26 0.45
C MET A 385 29.16 17.49 0.88
N GLN A 386 28.90 18.52 1.68
CA GLN A 386 27.55 18.90 2.11
C GLN A 386 26.68 19.26 0.90
N ILE A 387 27.20 20.10 -0.01
CA ILE A 387 26.49 20.52 -1.22
C ILE A 387 26.18 19.32 -2.12
N ARG A 388 27.18 18.45 -2.36
CA ARG A 388 26.98 17.23 -3.16
C ARG A 388 25.95 16.29 -2.54
N LEU A 389 26.00 16.10 -1.21
CA LEU A 389 25.06 15.24 -0.50
C LEU A 389 23.63 15.76 -0.58
N LEU A 390 23.41 17.04 -0.25
CA LEU A 390 22.08 17.66 -0.32
C LEU A 390 21.52 17.64 -1.76
N TYR A 391 22.37 17.92 -2.76
CA TYR A 391 21.96 17.85 -4.15
C TYR A 391 21.49 16.43 -4.53
N ARG A 392 22.25 15.40 -4.13
CA ARG A 392 21.87 13.99 -4.36
C ARG A 392 20.54 13.64 -3.67
N MET A 393 20.33 14.08 -2.43
CA MET A 393 19.09 13.82 -1.70
C MET A 393 17.89 14.44 -2.42
N TYR A 394 17.99 15.71 -2.83
CA TYR A 394 16.92 16.36 -3.61
C TYR A 394 16.69 15.71 -4.97
N GLN A 395 17.75 15.21 -5.61
CA GLN A 395 17.62 14.44 -6.85
C GLN A 395 16.84 13.13 -6.63
N GLN A 396 17.09 12.42 -5.52
CA GLN A 396 16.34 11.21 -5.16
C GLN A 396 14.87 11.51 -4.85
N LEU A 397 14.60 12.64 -4.18
CA LEU A 397 13.24 13.12 -3.96
C LEU A 397 12.52 13.38 -5.29
N GLY A 398 13.15 14.11 -6.22
CA GLY A 398 12.58 14.38 -7.55
C GLY A 398 12.45 13.14 -8.44
N THR A 399 13.30 12.12 -8.25
CA THR A 399 13.20 10.83 -8.95
C THR A 399 11.99 10.03 -8.47
N THR A 400 11.72 10.06 -7.16
CA THR A 400 10.60 9.34 -6.54
C THR A 400 9.28 10.06 -6.77
N PHE A 401 9.29 11.39 -6.59
CA PHE A 401 8.14 12.27 -6.74
C PHE A 401 8.49 13.35 -7.77
N PRO A 402 8.09 13.17 -9.04
CA PRO A 402 8.43 14.11 -10.11
C PRO A 402 7.96 15.55 -9.86
N THR A 403 6.98 15.76 -8.97
CA THR A 403 6.58 17.08 -8.46
C THR A 403 7.72 17.89 -7.84
N TYR A 404 8.76 17.23 -7.32
CA TYR A 404 9.96 17.86 -6.75
C TYR A 404 11.14 17.95 -7.72
N ALA A 405 11.01 17.45 -8.95
CA ALA A 405 12.08 17.45 -9.95
C ALA A 405 12.29 18.85 -10.58
N SER A 406 13.24 18.92 -11.52
CA SER A 406 13.45 20.08 -12.40
C SER A 406 13.63 21.41 -11.64
N GLU A 407 12.74 22.38 -11.86
CA GLU A 407 12.84 23.72 -11.28
C GLU A 407 12.65 23.72 -9.76
N VAL A 408 11.84 22.82 -9.22
CA VAL A 408 11.66 22.69 -7.76
C VAL A 408 12.94 22.16 -7.11
N GLN A 409 13.60 21.17 -7.73
CA GLN A 409 14.91 20.68 -7.28
C GLN A 409 15.97 21.78 -7.34
N LEU A 410 15.99 22.57 -8.43
CA LEU A 410 16.92 23.67 -8.60
C LEU A 410 16.72 24.75 -7.54
N TRP A 411 15.47 25.08 -7.24
CA TRP A 411 15.12 26.02 -6.18
C TRP A 411 15.49 25.49 -4.78
N LEU A 412 15.24 24.21 -4.49
CA LEU A 412 15.61 23.59 -3.22
C LEU A 412 17.13 23.56 -3.00
N SER A 413 17.89 23.25 -4.05
CA SER A 413 19.33 23.06 -3.99
C SER A 413 20.14 24.36 -4.09
N GLN A 414 19.74 25.28 -4.97
CA GLN A 414 20.49 26.49 -5.31
C GLN A 414 19.76 27.79 -4.95
N GLY A 415 18.46 27.72 -4.60
CA GLY A 415 17.63 28.91 -4.39
C GLY A 415 17.34 29.70 -5.68
N LYS A 416 17.67 29.14 -6.85
CA LYS A 416 17.40 29.77 -8.14
C LYS A 416 15.94 29.58 -8.52
N LEU A 417 15.35 30.64 -9.04
CA LEU A 417 13.98 30.64 -9.54
C LEU A 417 13.99 30.44 -11.06
N PRO A 418 12.93 29.83 -11.62
CA PRO A 418 12.77 29.75 -13.06
C PRO A 418 12.65 31.15 -13.67
N PRO A 419 13.00 31.32 -14.95
CA PRO A 419 12.76 32.58 -15.66
C PRO A 419 11.26 32.91 -15.65
N VAL A 420 10.94 34.17 -15.37
CA VAL A 420 9.55 34.65 -15.35
C VAL A 420 9.06 34.79 -16.78
N PHE A 421 8.02 34.05 -17.14
CA PHE A 421 7.32 34.22 -18.40
C PHE A 421 6.18 35.25 -18.25
N PRO A 422 5.87 36.03 -19.30
CA PRO A 422 4.68 36.88 -19.32
C PRO A 422 3.41 36.06 -19.05
N GLU A 423 2.49 36.59 -18.24
CA GLU A 423 1.27 35.87 -17.84
C GLU A 423 0.46 35.34 -19.02
N LEU A 424 0.34 36.13 -20.10
CA LEU A 424 -0.38 35.73 -21.32
C LEU A 424 0.25 34.51 -22.00
N THR A 425 1.59 34.42 -22.01
CA THR A 425 2.30 33.27 -22.59
C THR A 425 2.06 32.02 -21.75
N MET A 426 2.14 32.13 -20.43
CA MET A 426 1.85 31.00 -19.54
C MET A 426 0.40 30.55 -19.63
N LYS A 427 -0.55 31.47 -19.75
CA LYS A 427 -1.96 31.12 -19.99
C LYS A 427 -2.13 30.29 -21.26
N GLY A 428 -1.45 30.65 -22.36
CA GLY A 428 -1.46 29.87 -23.60
C GLY A 428 -0.91 28.46 -23.42
N ILE A 429 0.26 28.32 -22.78
CA ILE A 429 0.89 27.02 -22.51
C ILE A 429 0.00 26.11 -21.64
N ILE A 430 -0.58 26.67 -20.57
CA ILE A 430 -1.45 25.91 -19.67
C ILE A 430 -2.73 25.46 -20.39
N LEU A 431 -3.26 26.29 -21.29
CA LEU A 431 -4.41 25.91 -22.12
C LEU A 431 -4.08 24.74 -23.05
N GLU A 432 -2.91 24.75 -23.70
CA GLU A 432 -2.45 23.63 -24.54
C GLU A 432 -2.33 22.33 -23.73
N TRP A 433 -1.71 22.38 -22.55
CA TRP A 433 -1.61 21.22 -21.67
C TRP A 433 -2.98 20.70 -21.23
N TYR A 434 -3.94 21.59 -21.01
CA TYR A 434 -5.30 21.19 -20.65
C TYR A 434 -6.03 20.53 -21.81
N GLN A 435 -5.86 21.03 -23.05
CA GLN A 435 -6.42 20.37 -24.23
C GLN A 435 -5.81 18.99 -24.46
N GLU A 436 -4.52 18.81 -24.18
CA GLU A 436 -3.87 17.49 -24.23
C GLU A 436 -4.48 16.53 -23.21
N LEU A 437 -4.66 16.97 -21.96
CA LEU A 437 -5.32 16.19 -20.91
C LEU A 437 -6.72 15.72 -21.36
N LEU A 438 -7.51 16.62 -21.97
CA LEU A 438 -8.83 16.28 -22.48
C LEU A 438 -8.79 15.29 -23.64
N ARG A 439 -7.78 15.40 -24.51
CA ARG A 439 -7.61 14.51 -25.67
C ARG A 439 -7.18 13.11 -25.24
N GLU A 440 -6.22 12.99 -24.32
CA GLU A 440 -5.72 11.69 -23.84
C GLU A 440 -6.79 10.92 -23.04
N HIS A 441 -7.69 11.63 -22.33
CA HIS A 441 -8.65 11.01 -21.39
C HIS A 441 -10.13 11.22 -21.76
N GLY A 442 -10.44 11.35 -23.06
CA GLY A 442 -11.81 11.61 -23.53
C GLY A 442 -12.84 10.54 -23.12
N GLU A 443 -12.45 9.27 -23.14
CA GLU A 443 -13.33 8.11 -22.80
C GLU A 443 -13.06 7.54 -21.40
N SER A 444 -12.11 8.13 -20.66
CA SER A 444 -11.70 7.66 -19.33
C SER A 444 -12.74 8.02 -18.27
N ARG A 445 -12.83 7.23 -17.20
CA ARG A 445 -13.58 7.61 -16.00
C ARG A 445 -12.70 8.49 -15.11
N TRP A 446 -13.09 9.76 -14.95
CA TRP A 446 -12.33 10.72 -14.17
C TRP A 446 -12.56 10.50 -12.67
N PRO A 447 -11.53 10.63 -11.82
CA PRO A 447 -11.70 10.62 -10.38
C PRO A 447 -12.31 11.95 -9.91
N GLU A 448 -13.46 11.89 -9.23
CA GLU A 448 -14.27 13.07 -8.88
C GLU A 448 -14.16 13.49 -7.40
N PHE A 449 -13.32 12.81 -6.62
CA PHE A 449 -13.23 13.05 -5.19
C PHE A 449 -12.82 14.50 -4.89
N GLY A 450 -13.60 15.20 -4.05
CA GLY A 450 -13.31 16.58 -3.63
C GLY A 450 -13.61 17.68 -4.64
N GLY A 451 -14.06 17.36 -5.85
CA GLY A 451 -14.21 18.33 -6.94
C GLY A 451 -15.02 19.59 -6.57
N PRO A 452 -16.24 19.46 -6.03
CA PRO A 452 -17.04 20.63 -5.62
C PRO A 452 -16.39 21.47 -4.51
N GLY A 453 -15.65 20.85 -3.61
CA GLY A 453 -14.90 21.55 -2.55
C GLY A 453 -13.74 22.35 -3.13
N LEU A 454 -12.96 21.74 -4.01
CA LEU A 454 -11.85 22.37 -4.73
C LEU A 454 -12.33 23.56 -5.57
N LEU A 455 -13.45 23.43 -6.29
CA LEU A 455 -14.03 24.53 -7.07
C LEU A 455 -14.43 25.70 -6.17
N ARG A 456 -15.11 25.46 -5.05
CA ARG A 456 -15.51 26.53 -4.11
C ARG A 456 -14.29 27.26 -3.55
N TRP A 457 -13.27 26.51 -3.15
CA TRP A 457 -12.01 27.10 -2.69
C TRP A 457 -11.34 27.93 -3.80
N TYR A 458 -11.31 27.40 -5.02
CA TYR A 458 -10.70 28.05 -6.17
C TYR A 458 -11.37 29.38 -6.52
N MET A 459 -12.71 29.39 -6.57
CA MET A 459 -13.52 30.59 -6.83
C MET A 459 -13.39 31.66 -5.74
N SER A 460 -12.95 31.28 -4.53
CA SER A 460 -12.70 32.24 -3.44
C SER A 460 -11.35 32.96 -3.54
N GLN A 461 -10.46 32.56 -4.46
CA GLN A 461 -9.15 33.17 -4.63
C GLN A 461 -9.23 34.49 -5.40
N GLN A 462 -8.52 35.53 -4.93
CA GLN A 462 -8.54 36.86 -5.57
C GLN A 462 -7.73 36.94 -6.87
N ASN A 463 -6.68 36.12 -7.00
CA ASN A 463 -5.82 36.05 -8.19
C ASN A 463 -5.65 34.59 -8.62
N PRO A 464 -6.62 34.02 -9.36
CA PRO A 464 -6.57 32.64 -9.81
C PRO A 464 -5.29 32.34 -10.61
N VAL A 465 -4.56 31.31 -10.20
CA VAL A 465 -3.27 30.95 -10.83
C VAL A 465 -3.46 30.43 -12.26
N ILE A 466 -4.62 29.82 -12.54
CA ILE A 466 -4.91 29.13 -13.80
C ILE A 466 -6.28 29.54 -14.33
N ASP A 467 -6.32 30.24 -15.44
CA ASP A 467 -7.59 30.68 -16.04
C ASP A 467 -8.29 29.56 -16.83
N ILE A 468 -8.56 28.42 -16.18
CA ILE A 468 -9.29 27.28 -16.73
C ILE A 468 -10.59 27.13 -15.95
N SER A 469 -11.70 27.20 -16.68
CA SER A 469 -13.02 26.84 -16.19
C SER A 469 -13.42 25.48 -16.78
N PRO A 470 -13.38 24.37 -16.01
CA PRO A 470 -13.79 23.08 -16.53
C PRO A 470 -15.29 23.09 -16.84
N ASP A 471 -15.67 22.69 -18.05
CA ASP A 471 -17.07 22.74 -18.50
C ASP A 471 -17.98 21.72 -17.78
N ALA A 472 -17.40 20.71 -17.14
CA ALA A 472 -18.12 19.63 -16.49
C ALA A 472 -17.62 19.35 -15.07
N SER A 473 -18.55 19.06 -14.16
CA SER A 473 -18.26 18.91 -12.73
C SER A 473 -17.34 17.75 -12.39
N TYR A 474 -17.37 16.66 -13.17
CA TYR A 474 -16.52 15.49 -12.96
C TYR A 474 -15.02 15.77 -13.22
N ARG A 475 -14.69 16.91 -13.86
CA ARG A 475 -13.30 17.29 -14.17
C ARG A 475 -12.63 18.11 -13.07
N TYR A 476 -13.41 18.68 -12.14
CA TYR A 476 -12.91 19.64 -11.15
C TYR A 476 -11.75 19.09 -10.31
N SER A 477 -11.80 17.83 -9.90
CA SER A 477 -10.77 17.25 -9.03
C SER A 477 -9.41 17.20 -9.71
N VAL A 478 -9.34 16.64 -10.92
CA VAL A 478 -8.09 16.50 -11.68
C VAL A 478 -7.52 17.88 -12.05
N THR A 479 -8.37 18.81 -12.48
CA THR A 479 -7.91 20.14 -12.89
C THR A 479 -7.38 20.96 -11.71
N LEU A 480 -8.06 20.95 -10.57
CA LEU A 480 -7.81 21.92 -9.48
C LEU A 480 -6.94 21.37 -8.34
N LEU A 481 -6.84 20.05 -8.17
CA LEU A 481 -6.01 19.47 -7.11
C LEU A 481 -4.53 19.92 -7.15
N PRO A 482 -3.81 19.95 -8.29
CA PRO A 482 -2.41 20.38 -8.28
C PRO A 482 -2.24 21.85 -7.86
N VAL A 483 -3.21 22.72 -8.17
CA VAL A 483 -3.22 24.12 -7.72
C VAL A 483 -3.40 24.21 -6.20
N PHE A 484 -4.37 23.47 -5.69
CA PHE A 484 -4.63 23.40 -4.25
C PHE A 484 -3.43 22.83 -3.49
N ALA A 485 -2.84 21.73 -3.97
CA ALA A 485 -1.68 21.12 -3.36
C ALA A 485 -0.48 22.06 -3.28
N ALA A 486 -0.20 22.80 -4.35
CA ALA A 486 0.84 23.82 -4.35
C ALA A 486 0.56 24.96 -3.35
N ALA A 487 -0.70 25.34 -3.17
CA ALA A 487 -1.09 26.33 -2.16
C ALA A 487 -0.90 25.80 -0.72
N VAL A 488 -1.19 24.53 -0.48
CA VAL A 488 -0.95 23.86 0.82
C VAL A 488 0.56 23.77 1.11
N ALA A 489 1.35 23.25 0.16
CA ALA A 489 2.80 23.11 0.31
C ALA A 489 3.53 24.46 0.50
N SER A 490 3.02 25.54 -0.07
CA SER A 490 3.55 26.89 0.12
C SER A 490 3.04 27.60 1.40
N GLY A 491 2.07 27.00 2.11
CA GLY A 491 1.47 27.55 3.33
C GLY A 491 0.46 28.67 3.10
N LYS A 492 -0.07 28.81 1.87
CA LYS A 492 -1.13 29.78 1.54
C LYS A 492 -2.52 29.30 1.98
N THR A 493 -2.70 27.99 2.13
CA THR A 493 -3.94 27.37 2.63
C THR A 493 -3.62 26.10 3.41
N THR A 494 -4.64 25.46 4.00
CA THR A 494 -4.49 24.19 4.73
C THR A 494 -5.35 23.10 4.11
N PHE A 495 -4.99 21.85 4.35
CA PHE A 495 -5.71 20.68 3.85
C PHE A 495 -7.19 20.67 4.28
N GLU A 496 -7.46 21.08 5.52
CA GLU A 496 -8.78 21.08 6.14
C GLU A 496 -9.76 22.02 5.45
N SER A 497 -9.26 23.05 4.76
CA SER A 497 -10.09 24.04 4.06
C SER A 497 -11.00 23.44 2.98
N VAL A 498 -10.64 22.26 2.45
CA VAL A 498 -11.42 21.56 1.41
C VAL A 498 -11.87 20.17 1.86
N PHE A 499 -11.02 19.44 2.60
CA PHE A 499 -11.21 18.00 2.84
C PHE A 499 -11.64 17.63 4.27
N GLU A 500 -11.74 18.60 5.20
CA GLU A 500 -12.34 18.43 6.54
C GLU A 500 -11.93 17.13 7.28
N ASN A 501 -10.62 16.85 7.42
CA ASN A 501 -10.07 15.67 8.12
C ASN A 501 -10.76 14.32 7.81
N LYS A 502 -11.27 14.14 6.58
CA LYS A 502 -11.94 12.91 6.19
C LYS A 502 -10.96 11.73 6.18
N PRO A 503 -11.17 10.68 6.97
CA PRO A 503 -10.32 9.50 6.95
C PRO A 503 -10.35 8.88 5.55
N GLY A 504 -9.19 8.50 5.02
CA GLY A 504 -9.05 7.95 3.67
C GLY A 504 -9.08 8.98 2.52
N ALA A 505 -9.20 10.29 2.79
CA ALA A 505 -9.17 11.31 1.74
C ALA A 505 -7.90 11.23 0.88
N VAL A 506 -6.74 11.07 1.53
CA VAL A 506 -5.43 10.99 0.85
C VAL A 506 -5.38 9.88 -0.20
N PHE A 507 -6.04 8.75 0.02
CA PHE A 507 -6.12 7.67 -0.97
C PHE A 507 -6.79 8.11 -2.25
N PHE A 508 -7.94 8.77 -2.15
CA PHE A 508 -8.63 9.28 -3.33
C PHE A 508 -7.85 10.42 -4.00
N LEU A 509 -7.12 11.23 -3.22
CA LEU A 509 -6.24 12.26 -3.78
C LEU A 509 -5.07 11.69 -4.58
N ARG A 510 -4.50 10.56 -4.14
CA ARG A 510 -3.50 9.84 -4.95
C ARG A 510 -4.09 9.33 -6.25
N GLN A 511 -5.32 8.80 -6.25
CA GLN A 511 -5.99 8.43 -7.50
C GLN A 511 -6.17 9.62 -8.46
N VAL A 512 -6.49 10.81 -7.93
CA VAL A 512 -6.58 12.04 -8.72
C VAL A 512 -5.21 12.47 -9.26
N ARG A 513 -4.16 12.39 -8.44
CA ARG A 513 -2.78 12.71 -8.83
C ARG A 513 -2.27 11.77 -9.93
N ASP A 514 -2.50 10.48 -9.75
CA ASP A 514 -1.95 9.43 -10.61
C ASP A 514 -2.75 9.26 -11.91
N PHE A 515 -3.92 9.90 -12.03
CA PHE A 515 -4.75 9.90 -13.24
C PHE A 515 -4.02 10.49 -14.46
N ASP A 516 -3.38 11.66 -14.26
CA ASP A 516 -2.50 12.27 -15.25
C ASP A 516 -1.32 12.94 -14.56
N SER A 517 -0.23 12.20 -14.45
CA SER A 517 0.98 12.68 -13.79
C SER A 517 1.60 13.88 -14.51
N ARG A 518 1.51 13.97 -15.84
CA ARG A 518 2.11 15.08 -16.61
C ARG A 518 1.43 16.40 -16.26
N TRP A 519 0.10 16.43 -16.35
CA TRP A 519 -0.73 17.57 -15.96
C TRP A 519 -0.48 17.95 -14.51
N PHE A 520 -0.59 16.97 -13.61
CA PHE A 520 -0.46 17.22 -12.17
C PHE A 520 0.91 17.82 -11.84
N ASN A 521 2.00 17.22 -12.33
CA ASN A 521 3.36 17.66 -12.06
C ASN A 521 3.63 19.07 -12.59
N ALA A 522 3.27 19.33 -13.85
CA ALA A 522 3.53 20.62 -14.49
C ALA A 522 2.81 21.76 -13.77
N ILE A 523 1.53 21.56 -13.47
CA ILE A 523 0.72 22.56 -12.79
C ILE A 523 1.17 22.78 -11.35
N PHE A 524 1.46 21.69 -10.62
CA PHE A 524 1.93 21.78 -9.23
C PHE A 524 3.24 22.58 -9.14
N GLN A 525 4.24 22.24 -9.97
CA GLN A 525 5.54 22.92 -9.96
C GLN A 525 5.41 24.42 -10.26
N TYR A 526 4.62 24.77 -11.28
CA TYR A 526 4.37 26.17 -11.65
C TYR A 526 3.72 26.94 -10.50
N CYS A 527 2.63 26.41 -9.94
CA CYS A 527 1.89 27.06 -8.85
C CYS A 527 2.75 27.18 -7.58
N LEU A 528 3.53 26.14 -7.25
CA LEU A 528 4.37 26.11 -6.06
C LEU A 528 5.44 27.19 -6.12
N LEU A 529 6.18 27.27 -7.23
CA LEU A 529 7.25 28.23 -7.39
C LEU A 529 6.71 29.66 -7.41
N ARG A 530 5.58 29.91 -8.10
CA ARG A 530 4.89 31.20 -8.06
C ARG A 530 4.51 31.61 -6.64
N ASN A 531 3.87 30.73 -5.87
CA ASN A 531 3.44 31.02 -4.50
C ASN A 531 4.60 31.34 -3.55
N VAL A 532 5.77 30.74 -3.79
CA VAL A 532 6.97 30.97 -2.98
C VAL A 532 7.71 32.25 -3.39
N THR A 533 7.53 32.72 -4.63
CA THR A 533 8.07 34.01 -5.09
C THR A 533 7.27 35.23 -4.68
N GLU A 534 5.94 35.11 -4.53
CA GLU A 534 5.05 36.21 -4.15
C GLU A 534 5.08 36.51 -2.62
N LYS A 535 6.25 36.43 -1.99
CA LYS A 535 6.45 36.72 -0.55
C LYS A 535 7.08 38.07 -0.30
#